data_AF-A0A1Q7CFK4-F1
#
_entry.id   AF-A0A1Q7CFK4-F1
#
_cell.length_a   1.000
_cell.length_b   1.000
_cell.length_c   1.000
_cell.angle_alpha   90.00
_cell.angle_beta   90.00
_cell.angle_gamma   90.00
#
_symmetry.space_group_name_H-M   'P 1'
#
loop_
_entity.id
_entity.type
_entity.pdbx_description
1 polymer ?
#
loop_
_entity_poly.entity_id
_entity_poly.type
_entity_poly.pdbx_seq_one_letter_code
_entity_poly.pdbx_strand_id
1 'polypeptide(L)'
;MENAAVKYLRADAALRQSYALSPDAAAKLEKALELPLDGEDEKLVAAAEDALVEFRHGAATKRCDWEVSVEDGPLANTAHRGAIKELIAVSGLRARLRFRDGDMPGATGDALAAMAAARHLSVDGSLASVLFAYKLETTVTGVLAQNLLRLSPAQLNELAGGLGALPSGFSLGTAFESEKVRRNDFLAIVQAAKTRDELIEQLLNKVPVLQSNRGLASEIVDGCGGSVKGFVNCVDQQQSFYRSWAPRFALPPEQFEKTYKGEIEEFARSNPVIRLFTPSLPRFRWAEAYNQTRRTLLQTAIAVRLDGPRALNQHLDPYDKKPFSYIPIDGGFRLESRLSEGAIPISLSIVANSEARKTSPK
;
A
#
# COMPACT_ATOMS: atom_id res chain seq x y z
N MET A 1 -10.87 1.37 -24.06
CA MET A 1 -11.29 1.23 -22.64
C MET A 1 -10.62 2.33 -21.84
N GLU A 2 -11.34 2.95 -20.91
CA GLU A 2 -10.82 4.01 -20.05
C GLU A 2 -9.80 3.44 -19.04
N ASN A 3 -8.73 4.20 -18.77
CA ASN A 3 -7.64 3.84 -17.85
C ASN A 3 -7.55 4.88 -16.74
N ALA A 4 -7.69 4.46 -15.48
CA ALA A 4 -7.62 5.32 -14.31
C ALA A 4 -6.30 6.10 -14.20
N ALA A 5 -5.17 5.50 -14.64
CA ALA A 5 -3.86 6.13 -14.57
C ALA A 5 -3.82 7.48 -15.31
N VAL A 6 -4.47 7.57 -16.49
CA VAL A 6 -4.56 8.81 -17.27
C VAL A 6 -5.30 9.91 -16.50
N LYS A 7 -6.36 9.55 -15.78
CA LYS A 7 -7.14 10.49 -14.96
C LYS A 7 -6.32 11.00 -13.77
N TYR A 8 -5.58 10.12 -13.12
CA TYR A 8 -4.70 10.50 -12.03
C TYR A 8 -3.55 11.41 -12.48
N LEU A 9 -2.95 11.16 -13.64
CA LEU A 9 -1.91 12.03 -14.18
C LEU A 9 -2.46 13.41 -14.55
N ARG A 10 -3.71 13.49 -15.04
CA ARG A 10 -4.39 14.78 -15.25
C ARG A 10 -4.68 15.51 -13.94
N ALA A 11 -5.12 14.77 -12.92
CA ALA A 11 -5.33 15.30 -11.58
C ALA A 11 -4.04 15.87 -10.98
N ASP A 12 -2.92 15.15 -11.11
CA ASP A 12 -1.60 15.62 -10.67
C ASP A 12 -1.18 16.89 -11.42
N ALA A 13 -1.31 16.89 -12.76
CA ALA A 13 -0.99 18.07 -13.57
C ALA A 13 -1.83 19.29 -13.17
N ALA A 14 -3.14 19.11 -12.93
CA ALA A 14 -4.02 20.18 -12.46
C ALA A 14 -3.62 20.67 -11.06
N LEU A 15 -3.30 19.77 -10.13
CA LEU A 15 -2.85 20.14 -8.78
C LEU A 15 -1.56 20.94 -8.82
N ARG A 16 -0.58 20.52 -9.63
CA ARG A 16 0.70 21.21 -9.77
C ARG A 16 0.56 22.59 -10.42
N GLN A 17 -0.45 22.81 -11.25
CA GLN A 17 -0.76 24.12 -11.84
C GLN A 17 -1.43 25.06 -10.84
N SER A 18 -2.28 24.54 -9.96
CA SER A 18 -3.04 25.35 -9.01
C SER A 18 -2.34 25.56 -7.66
N TYR A 19 -1.43 24.66 -7.29
CA TYR A 19 -0.74 24.70 -6.00
C TYR A 19 0.70 24.19 -6.08
N ALA A 20 1.65 25.00 -5.62
CA ALA A 20 3.06 24.65 -5.60
C ALA A 20 3.37 23.69 -4.43
N LEU A 21 3.65 22.42 -4.75
CA LEU A 21 4.04 21.40 -3.77
C LEU A 21 5.56 21.32 -3.63
N SER A 22 6.04 21.20 -2.39
CA SER A 22 7.46 20.96 -2.11
C SER A 22 7.89 19.55 -2.55
N PRO A 23 9.21 19.30 -2.76
CA PRO A 23 9.69 17.97 -3.16
C PRO A 23 9.36 16.83 -2.17
N ASP A 24 9.11 17.16 -0.91
CA ASP A 24 8.74 16.23 0.16
C ASP A 24 7.24 16.27 0.52
N ALA A 25 6.40 16.88 -0.33
CA ALA A 25 4.99 17.09 -0.07
C ALA A 25 4.23 15.81 0.27
N ALA A 26 4.47 14.70 -0.45
CA ALA A 26 3.81 13.41 -0.17
C ALA A 26 3.91 12.99 1.31
N ALA A 27 5.07 13.12 1.94
CA ALA A 27 5.26 12.72 3.34
C ALA A 27 4.63 13.73 4.31
N LYS A 28 4.70 15.03 4.00
CA LYS A 28 4.09 16.09 4.82
C LYS A 28 2.56 16.01 4.81
N LEU A 29 1.97 15.84 3.63
CA LEU A 29 0.51 15.74 3.47
C LEU A 29 -0.05 14.47 4.10
N GLU A 30 0.67 13.35 3.99
CA GLU A 30 0.27 12.11 4.67
C GLU A 30 0.22 12.30 6.19
N LYS A 31 1.20 13.02 6.77
CA LYS A 31 1.20 13.37 8.19
C LYS A 31 0.10 14.36 8.56
N ALA A 32 -0.25 15.30 7.68
CA ALA A 32 -1.30 16.29 7.92
C ALA A 32 -2.68 15.65 8.16
N LEU A 33 -2.94 14.46 7.60
CA LEU A 33 -4.17 13.71 7.86
C LEU A 33 -4.36 13.29 9.33
N GLU A 34 -3.28 13.24 10.11
CA GLU A 34 -3.29 12.87 11.52
C GLU A 34 -3.25 14.08 12.47
N LEU A 35 -2.99 15.28 11.94
CA LEU A 35 -2.90 16.52 12.70
C LEU A 35 -4.21 17.31 12.66
N PRO A 36 -4.51 18.18 13.62
CA PRO A 36 -5.66 19.09 13.51
C PRO A 36 -5.60 19.90 12.21
N LEU A 37 -6.76 20.09 11.56
CA LEU A 37 -6.87 20.89 10.34
C LEU A 37 -6.45 22.35 10.62
N ASP A 38 -5.76 22.95 9.65
CA ASP A 38 -5.41 24.37 9.68
C ASP A 38 -5.81 25.12 8.40
N GLY A 39 -5.51 26.43 8.35
CA GLY A 39 -5.87 27.28 7.21
C GLY A 39 -5.05 27.00 5.94
N GLU A 40 -3.90 26.33 6.03
CA GLU A 40 -3.15 25.92 4.85
C GLU A 40 -3.79 24.67 4.20
N ASP A 41 -4.34 23.76 5.01
CA ASP A 41 -5.13 22.63 4.51
C ASP A 41 -6.34 23.11 3.70
N GLU A 42 -7.04 24.14 4.19
CA GLU A 42 -8.19 24.74 3.50
C GLU A 42 -7.80 25.36 2.16
N LYS A 43 -6.70 26.13 2.12
CA LYS A 43 -6.19 26.74 0.88
C LYS A 43 -5.78 25.69 -0.14
N LEU A 44 -5.07 24.66 0.29
CA LEU A 44 -4.65 23.56 -0.57
C LEU A 44 -5.86 22.84 -1.17
N VAL A 45 -6.85 22.47 -0.34
CA VAL A 45 -8.04 21.78 -0.82
C VAL A 45 -8.86 22.64 -1.77
N ALA A 46 -8.99 23.93 -1.49
CA ALA A 46 -9.67 24.87 -2.38
C ALA A 46 -8.95 24.99 -3.74
N ALA A 47 -7.63 25.10 -3.75
CA ALA A 47 -6.85 25.13 -4.99
C ALA A 47 -6.91 23.81 -5.77
N ALA A 48 -7.15 22.69 -5.09
CA ALA A 48 -7.17 21.35 -5.69
C ALA A 48 -8.55 20.94 -6.27
N GLU A 49 -9.54 21.83 -6.35
CA GLU A 49 -10.91 21.46 -6.72
C GLU A 49 -11.00 20.70 -8.05
N ASP A 50 -10.43 21.25 -9.12
CA ASP A 50 -10.40 20.63 -10.46
C ASP A 50 -9.60 19.32 -10.46
N ALA A 51 -8.45 19.29 -9.78
CA ALA A 51 -7.64 18.10 -9.65
C ALA A 51 -8.43 16.95 -9.00
N LEU A 52 -9.21 17.27 -7.97
CA LEU A 52 -9.99 16.29 -7.24
C LEU A 52 -11.24 15.81 -8.02
N VAL A 53 -11.70 16.53 -9.04
CA VAL A 53 -12.71 16.04 -9.99
C VAL A 53 -12.11 14.92 -10.85
N GLU A 54 -10.96 15.17 -11.48
CA GLU A 54 -10.28 14.14 -12.28
C GLU A 54 -9.82 12.95 -11.43
N PHE A 55 -9.38 13.20 -10.19
CA PHE A 55 -9.05 12.15 -9.23
C PHE A 55 -10.23 11.22 -8.95
N ARG A 56 -11.43 11.77 -8.73
CA ARG A 56 -12.66 10.99 -8.54
C ARG A 56 -13.05 10.20 -9.79
N HIS A 57 -12.88 10.76 -10.98
CA HIS A 57 -13.07 10.03 -12.24
C HIS A 57 -12.11 8.83 -12.35
N GLY A 58 -10.84 9.01 -11.99
CA GLY A 58 -9.87 7.91 -11.91
C GLY A 58 -10.28 6.85 -10.90
N ALA A 59 -10.71 7.26 -9.71
CA ALA A 59 -11.16 6.34 -8.66
C ALA A 59 -12.41 5.52 -9.03
N ALA A 60 -13.33 6.08 -9.82
CA ALA A 60 -14.50 5.38 -10.32
C ALA A 60 -14.20 4.41 -11.48
N THR A 61 -13.03 4.52 -12.10
CA THR A 61 -12.65 3.70 -13.26
C THR A 61 -12.13 2.33 -12.81
N LYS A 62 -12.71 1.23 -13.29
CA LYS A 62 -12.35 -0.14 -12.85
C LYS A 62 -10.94 -0.60 -13.23
N ARG A 63 -10.44 -0.18 -14.40
CA ARG A 63 -9.11 -0.55 -14.90
C ARG A 63 -8.12 0.56 -14.58
N CYS A 64 -7.04 0.21 -13.89
CA CYS A 64 -5.86 1.05 -13.78
C CYS A 64 -4.67 0.28 -14.35
N ASP A 65 -3.91 0.94 -15.21
CA ASP A 65 -2.69 0.41 -15.82
C ASP A 65 -1.67 1.54 -15.87
N TRP A 66 -0.61 1.41 -15.08
CA TRP A 66 0.47 2.40 -15.00
C TRP A 66 1.48 2.27 -16.14
N GLU A 67 1.30 1.31 -17.05
CA GLU A 67 2.19 1.04 -18.18
C GLU A 67 3.67 0.88 -17.77
N VAL A 68 3.90 0.34 -16.57
CA VAL A 68 5.25 0.01 -16.08
C VAL A 68 5.76 -1.20 -16.84
N SER A 69 6.67 -0.93 -17.78
CA SER A 69 7.23 -1.91 -18.71
C SER A 69 8.15 -2.93 -18.02
N VAL A 70 8.19 -4.14 -18.57
CA VAL A 70 9.17 -5.18 -18.18
C VAL A 70 10.56 -4.81 -18.68
N GLU A 71 10.63 -4.20 -19.86
CA GLU A 71 11.86 -3.79 -20.54
C GLU A 71 12.62 -2.70 -19.76
N ASP A 72 11.91 -1.83 -19.05
CA ASP A 72 12.53 -0.83 -18.15
C ASP A 72 13.21 -1.47 -16.92
N GLY A 73 12.81 -2.70 -16.58
CA GLY A 73 13.42 -3.51 -15.53
C GLY A 73 13.52 -2.80 -14.17
N PRO A 74 14.66 -2.92 -13.46
CA PRO A 74 14.88 -2.27 -12.17
C PRO A 74 14.93 -0.74 -12.21
N LEU A 75 15.02 -0.13 -13.40
CA LEU A 75 15.14 1.31 -13.60
C LEU A 75 13.82 1.96 -14.02
N ALA A 76 12.72 1.21 -14.03
CA ALA A 76 11.40 1.72 -14.39
C ALA A 76 11.04 2.99 -13.62
N ASN A 77 10.46 3.96 -14.34
CA ASN A 77 10.03 5.23 -13.76
C ASN A 77 8.86 4.99 -12.80
N THR A 78 8.95 5.59 -11.61
CA THR A 78 7.95 5.41 -10.54
C THR A 78 7.39 6.74 -10.02
N ALA A 79 7.49 7.81 -10.81
CA ALA A 79 7.02 9.15 -10.46
C ALA A 79 5.53 9.18 -10.06
N HIS A 80 4.70 8.30 -10.65
CA HIS A 80 3.28 8.16 -10.30
C HIS A 80 3.03 7.87 -8.82
N ARG A 81 3.98 7.23 -8.13
CA ARG A 81 3.84 6.89 -6.71
C ARG A 81 3.77 8.13 -5.83
N GLY A 82 4.60 9.15 -6.12
CA GLY A 82 4.58 10.41 -5.39
C GLY A 82 3.27 11.16 -5.62
N ALA A 83 2.93 11.35 -6.90
CA ALA A 83 1.72 12.04 -7.34
C ALA A 83 0.44 11.45 -6.72
N ILE A 84 0.28 10.11 -6.77
CA ILE A 84 -0.90 9.46 -6.20
C ILE A 84 -0.98 9.62 -4.68
N LYS A 85 0.14 9.50 -3.97
CA LYS A 85 0.16 9.70 -2.52
C LYS A 85 -0.29 11.11 -2.13
N GLU A 86 0.16 12.12 -2.87
CA GLU A 86 -0.23 13.51 -2.69
C GLU A 86 -1.73 13.69 -2.94
N LEU A 87 -2.25 13.21 -4.07
CA LEU A 87 -3.68 13.30 -4.40
C LEU A 87 -4.57 12.58 -3.38
N ILE A 88 -4.17 11.40 -2.91
CA ILE A 88 -4.87 10.66 -1.85
C ILE A 88 -4.91 11.48 -0.57
N ALA A 89 -3.78 12.09 -0.19
CA ALA A 89 -3.71 12.91 1.01
C ALA A 89 -4.60 14.16 0.91
N VAL A 90 -4.58 14.85 -0.22
CA VAL A 90 -5.47 16.00 -0.48
C VAL A 90 -6.95 15.58 -0.45
N SER A 91 -7.30 14.43 -1.05
CA SER A 91 -8.65 13.87 -0.97
C SER A 91 -9.06 13.56 0.48
N GLY A 92 -8.14 13.03 1.29
CA GLY A 92 -8.37 12.79 2.71
C GLY A 92 -8.57 14.07 3.52
N LEU A 93 -7.80 15.14 3.23
CA LEU A 93 -7.98 16.45 3.86
C LEU A 93 -9.35 17.05 3.49
N ARG A 94 -9.76 16.95 2.22
CA ARG A 94 -11.10 17.37 1.80
C ARG A 94 -12.20 16.56 2.50
N ALA A 95 -12.01 15.26 2.67
CA ALA A 95 -12.95 14.43 3.42
C ALA A 95 -13.10 14.93 4.87
N ARG A 96 -11.99 15.27 5.54
CA ARG A 96 -12.00 15.81 6.91
C ARG A 96 -12.72 17.17 6.97
N LEU A 97 -12.43 18.08 6.03
CA LEU A 97 -13.13 19.38 5.93
C LEU A 97 -14.64 19.19 5.73
N ARG A 98 -15.05 18.31 4.81
CA ARG A 98 -16.47 18.00 4.58
C ARG A 98 -17.14 17.37 5.79
N PHE A 99 -16.46 16.47 6.51
CA PHE A 99 -16.96 15.96 7.78
C PHE A 99 -17.15 17.09 8.80
N ARG A 100 -16.18 17.99 8.96
CA ARG A 100 -16.29 19.16 9.85
C ARG A 100 -17.51 20.00 9.48
N ASP A 101 -17.70 20.26 8.20
CA ASP A 101 -18.75 21.15 7.67
C ASP A 101 -20.12 20.47 7.52
N GLY A 102 -20.22 19.18 7.82
CA GLY A 102 -21.47 18.42 7.84
C GLY A 102 -21.86 17.74 6.52
N ASP A 103 -21.04 17.85 5.47
CA ASP A 103 -21.20 17.15 4.19
C ASP A 103 -20.74 15.68 4.31
N MET A 104 -21.55 14.86 4.96
CA MET A 104 -21.26 13.44 5.17
C MET A 104 -21.12 12.66 3.84
N PRO A 105 -22.04 12.79 2.85
CA PRO A 105 -21.93 12.05 1.60
C PRO A 105 -20.70 12.45 0.78
N GLY A 106 -20.38 13.74 0.73
CA GLY A 106 -19.17 14.21 0.04
C GLY A 106 -17.89 13.72 0.71
N ALA A 107 -17.87 13.69 2.05
CA ALA A 107 -16.73 13.20 2.83
C ALA A 107 -16.49 11.69 2.67
N THR A 108 -17.53 10.87 2.75
CA THR A 108 -17.41 9.42 2.53
C THR A 108 -17.02 9.11 1.08
N GLY A 109 -17.55 9.87 0.12
CA GLY A 109 -17.16 9.78 -1.29
C GLY A 109 -15.67 10.06 -1.52
N ASP A 110 -15.10 11.07 -0.84
CA ASP A 110 -13.66 11.37 -0.92
C ASP A 110 -12.79 10.30 -0.28
N ALA A 111 -13.22 9.76 0.86
CA ALA A 111 -12.51 8.66 1.51
C ALA A 111 -12.52 7.39 0.65
N LEU A 112 -13.66 7.05 0.04
CA LEU A 112 -13.76 5.92 -0.88
C LEU A 112 -12.91 6.13 -2.14
N ALA A 113 -12.90 7.33 -2.70
CA ALA A 113 -12.05 7.64 -3.85
C ALA A 113 -10.56 7.50 -3.51
N ALA A 114 -10.16 7.96 -2.32
CA ALA A 114 -8.80 7.79 -1.79
C ALA A 114 -8.41 6.32 -1.62
N MET A 115 -9.29 5.49 -1.07
CA MET A 115 -9.05 4.04 -0.95
C MET A 115 -8.97 3.34 -2.31
N ALA A 116 -9.82 3.71 -3.27
CA ALA A 116 -9.77 3.17 -4.63
C ALA A 116 -8.44 3.53 -5.32
N ALA A 117 -7.99 4.78 -5.20
CA ALA A 117 -6.71 5.23 -5.74
C ALA A 117 -5.51 4.53 -5.08
N ALA A 118 -5.56 4.27 -3.77
CA ALA A 118 -4.54 3.49 -3.08
C ALA A 118 -4.43 2.08 -3.67
N ARG A 119 -5.56 1.42 -3.93
CA ARG A 119 -5.57 0.10 -4.56
C ARG A 119 -5.14 0.16 -6.03
N HIS A 120 -5.49 1.20 -6.77
CA HIS A 120 -4.95 1.42 -8.10
C HIS A 120 -3.44 1.66 -8.10
N LEU A 121 -2.86 2.32 -7.10
CA LEU A 121 -1.40 2.45 -6.99
C LEU A 121 -0.70 1.09 -6.95
N SER A 122 -1.30 0.13 -6.22
CA SER A 122 -0.72 -1.21 -6.05
C SER A 122 -0.59 -2.03 -7.34
N VAL A 123 -1.34 -1.68 -8.39
CA VAL A 123 -1.36 -2.47 -9.65
C VAL A 123 -0.16 -2.19 -10.56
N ASP A 124 0.76 -1.30 -10.16
CA ASP A 124 2.05 -1.13 -10.86
C ASP A 124 2.97 -2.36 -10.73
N GLY A 125 2.52 -3.38 -9.99
CA GLY A 125 3.19 -4.66 -9.85
C GLY A 125 4.44 -4.60 -8.99
N SER A 126 4.64 -3.56 -8.19
CA SER A 126 5.75 -3.47 -7.25
C SER A 126 5.35 -3.75 -5.81
N LEU A 127 6.27 -4.37 -5.06
CA LEU A 127 6.11 -4.64 -3.64
C LEU A 127 5.95 -3.34 -2.85
N ALA A 128 6.70 -2.30 -3.25
CA ALA A 128 6.64 -0.98 -2.62
C ALA A 128 5.24 -0.35 -2.75
N SER A 129 4.63 -0.36 -3.94
CA SER A 129 3.31 0.24 -4.16
C SER A 129 2.19 -0.49 -3.41
N VAL A 130 2.27 -1.81 -3.27
CA VAL A 130 1.33 -2.56 -2.40
C VAL A 130 1.45 -2.10 -0.94
N LEU A 131 2.67 -1.97 -0.42
CA LEU A 131 2.87 -1.48 0.96
C LEU A 131 2.42 -0.02 1.14
N PHE A 132 2.66 0.84 0.15
CA PHE A 132 2.13 2.20 0.16
C PHE A 132 0.60 2.21 0.17
N ALA A 133 -0.05 1.37 -0.64
CA ALA A 133 -1.51 1.23 -0.65
C ALA A 133 -2.05 0.84 0.74
N TYR A 134 -1.42 -0.13 1.41
CA TYR A 134 -1.82 -0.57 2.75
C TYR A 134 -1.72 0.55 3.79
N LYS A 135 -0.63 1.32 3.72
CA LYS A 135 -0.44 2.47 4.60
C LYS A 135 -1.51 3.54 4.36
N LEU A 136 -1.74 3.91 3.10
CA LEU A 136 -2.71 4.93 2.71
C LEU A 136 -4.14 4.53 3.10
N GLU A 137 -4.55 3.27 2.87
CA GLU A 137 -5.86 2.78 3.31
C GLU A 137 -6.01 2.82 4.84
N THR A 138 -4.93 2.54 5.58
CA THR A 138 -4.95 2.64 7.05
C THR A 138 -5.16 4.09 7.50
N THR A 139 -4.48 5.05 6.88
CA THR A 139 -4.65 6.48 7.19
C THR A 139 -6.08 6.96 6.87
N VAL A 140 -6.62 6.60 5.71
CA VAL A 140 -8.00 6.98 5.32
C VAL A 140 -9.05 6.27 6.18
N THR A 141 -8.79 5.03 6.63
CA THR A 141 -9.62 4.33 7.61
C THR A 141 -9.70 5.14 8.92
N GLY A 142 -8.60 5.74 9.36
CA GLY A 142 -8.59 6.63 10.53
C GLY A 142 -9.54 7.82 10.39
N VAL A 143 -9.56 8.45 9.21
CA VAL A 143 -10.48 9.57 8.90
C VAL A 143 -11.96 9.14 8.99
N LEU A 144 -12.30 7.96 8.44
CA LEU A 144 -13.64 7.40 8.53
C LEU A 144 -14.02 7.04 9.97
N ALA A 145 -13.10 6.40 10.72
CA ALA A 145 -13.34 5.93 12.08
C ALA A 145 -13.70 7.07 13.05
N GLN A 146 -13.01 8.21 12.93
CA GLN A 146 -13.27 9.41 13.74
C GLN A 146 -14.67 10.01 13.51
N ASN A 147 -15.27 9.75 12.34
CA ASN A 147 -16.55 10.33 11.96
C ASN A 147 -17.69 9.32 11.89
N LEU A 148 -17.38 8.03 12.10
CA LEU A 148 -18.34 6.95 11.90
C LEU A 148 -19.60 7.17 12.76
N LEU A 149 -19.46 7.58 14.03
CA LEU A 149 -20.58 7.88 14.96
C LEU A 149 -21.61 8.88 14.42
N ARG A 150 -21.19 9.78 13.54
CA ARG A 150 -22.04 10.84 12.98
C ARG A 150 -22.85 10.39 11.77
N LEU A 151 -22.53 9.24 11.18
CA LEU A 151 -23.24 8.69 10.04
C LEU A 151 -24.57 8.06 10.46
N SER A 152 -25.62 8.35 9.70
CA SER A 152 -26.92 7.69 9.80
C SER A 152 -26.86 6.24 9.29
N PRO A 153 -27.85 5.39 9.60
CA PRO A 153 -27.90 4.02 9.07
C PRO A 153 -27.89 3.95 7.53
N ALA A 154 -28.53 4.89 6.83
CA ALA A 154 -28.51 4.95 5.37
C ALA A 154 -27.08 5.22 4.85
N GLN A 155 -26.39 6.21 5.43
CA GLN A 155 -25.01 6.54 5.06
C GLN A 155 -24.02 5.43 5.41
N LEU A 156 -24.25 4.69 6.50
CA LEU A 156 -23.45 3.51 6.85
C LEU A 156 -23.62 2.38 5.84
N ASN A 157 -24.84 2.14 5.36
CA ASN A 157 -25.11 1.16 4.29
C ASN A 157 -24.46 1.59 2.96
N GLU A 158 -24.54 2.87 2.59
CA GLU A 158 -23.86 3.40 1.42
C GLU A 158 -22.34 3.25 1.52
N LEU A 159 -21.76 3.56 2.70
CA LEU A 159 -20.34 3.37 2.95
C LEU A 159 -19.94 1.89 2.86
N ALA A 160 -20.73 0.98 3.44
CA ALA A 160 -20.49 -0.46 3.35
C ALA A 160 -20.52 -0.95 1.89
N GLY A 161 -21.52 -0.52 1.10
CA GLY A 161 -21.63 -0.82 -0.31
C GLY A 161 -20.45 -0.27 -1.12
N GLY A 162 -20.05 0.98 -0.84
CA GLY A 162 -18.88 1.62 -1.45
C GLY A 162 -17.59 0.86 -1.17
N LEU A 163 -17.34 0.46 0.09
CA LEU A 163 -16.19 -0.36 0.48
C LEU A 163 -16.17 -1.72 -0.23
N GLY A 164 -17.34 -2.33 -0.42
CA GLY A 164 -17.50 -3.59 -1.17
C GLY A 164 -17.29 -3.44 -2.69
N ALA A 165 -17.49 -2.23 -3.23
CA ALA A 165 -17.33 -1.94 -4.65
C ALA A 165 -15.92 -1.43 -5.04
N LEU A 166 -15.05 -1.17 -4.07
CA LEU A 166 -13.67 -0.75 -4.33
C LEU A 166 -12.92 -1.77 -5.21
N PRO A 167 -12.00 -1.32 -6.08
CA PRO A 167 -11.15 -2.22 -6.86
C PRO A 167 -10.37 -3.16 -5.93
N SER A 168 -9.92 -4.32 -6.39
CA SER A 168 -9.21 -5.28 -5.53
C SER A 168 -7.80 -4.80 -5.13
N GLY A 169 -7.11 -4.13 -6.06
CA GLY A 169 -5.66 -3.95 -6.01
C GLY A 169 -4.90 -5.26 -6.20
N PHE A 170 -3.56 -5.20 -6.10
CA PHE A 170 -2.69 -6.38 -6.09
C PHE A 170 -2.36 -6.81 -4.65
N SER A 171 -2.21 -8.13 -4.48
CA SER A 171 -1.63 -8.72 -3.26
C SER A 171 -0.11 -8.64 -3.28
N LEU A 172 0.54 -8.90 -2.14
CA LEU A 172 1.99 -8.99 -2.11
C LEU A 172 2.52 -10.19 -2.89
N GLY A 173 1.78 -11.30 -2.94
CA GLY A 173 2.14 -12.45 -3.79
C GLY A 173 2.15 -12.08 -5.28
N THR A 174 1.11 -11.38 -5.75
CA THR A 174 1.01 -10.91 -7.14
C THR A 174 2.12 -9.90 -7.47
N ALA A 175 2.38 -8.94 -6.58
CA ALA A 175 3.45 -7.96 -6.78
C ALA A 175 4.85 -8.60 -6.70
N PHE A 176 5.04 -9.61 -5.85
CA PHE A 176 6.28 -10.37 -5.79
C PHE A 176 6.55 -11.09 -7.12
N GLU A 177 5.54 -11.77 -7.67
CA GLU A 177 5.66 -12.42 -8.96
C GLU A 177 5.92 -11.41 -10.08
N SER A 178 5.16 -10.32 -10.13
CA SER A 178 5.32 -9.27 -11.14
C SER A 178 6.70 -8.62 -11.09
N GLU A 179 7.14 -8.18 -9.91
CA GLU A 179 8.41 -7.46 -9.75
C GLU A 179 9.62 -8.39 -9.84
N LYS A 180 9.62 -9.50 -9.11
CA LYS A 180 10.82 -10.32 -8.88
C LYS A 180 10.95 -11.49 -9.85
N VAL A 181 9.86 -11.98 -10.44
CA VAL A 181 9.90 -13.08 -11.41
C VAL A 181 9.85 -12.57 -12.84
N ARG A 182 9.07 -11.51 -13.11
CA ARG A 182 8.85 -11.02 -14.49
C ARG A 182 9.68 -9.79 -14.84
N ARG A 183 9.64 -8.72 -14.03
CA ARG A 183 10.28 -7.43 -14.38
C ARG A 183 11.78 -7.38 -14.10
N ASN A 184 12.21 -7.79 -12.91
CA ASN A 184 13.61 -7.69 -12.48
C ASN A 184 14.38 -8.98 -12.76
N ASP A 185 14.32 -9.47 -14.01
CA ASP A 185 15.07 -10.64 -14.41
C ASP A 185 16.54 -10.30 -14.68
N PHE A 186 17.43 -10.79 -13.81
CA PHE A 186 18.87 -10.62 -13.98
C PHE A 186 19.40 -11.29 -15.25
N LEU A 187 18.75 -12.33 -15.79
CA LEU A 187 19.18 -12.95 -17.05
C LEU A 187 19.13 -11.95 -18.21
N ALA A 188 18.08 -11.13 -18.28
CA ALA A 188 17.94 -10.09 -19.29
C ALA A 188 19.02 -9.00 -19.14
N ILE A 189 19.50 -8.75 -17.92
CA ILE A 189 20.59 -7.81 -17.64
C ILE A 189 21.93 -8.34 -18.14
N VAL A 190 22.19 -9.63 -17.94
CA VAL A 190 23.55 -10.22 -18.12
C VAL A 190 23.76 -10.96 -19.44
N GLN A 191 22.72 -11.10 -20.27
CA GLN A 191 22.75 -11.86 -21.52
C GLN A 191 23.85 -11.43 -22.50
N ALA A 192 24.32 -10.19 -22.43
CA ALA A 192 25.33 -9.65 -23.33
C ALA A 192 26.77 -9.77 -22.81
N ALA A 193 26.97 -10.11 -21.53
CA ALA A 193 28.29 -10.25 -20.94
C ALA A 193 28.98 -11.53 -21.41
N LYS A 194 30.23 -11.43 -21.87
CA LYS A 194 31.09 -12.56 -22.24
C LYS A 194 32.21 -12.79 -21.25
N THR A 195 32.61 -11.74 -20.53
CA THR A 195 33.67 -11.79 -19.53
C THR A 195 33.15 -11.43 -18.13
N ARG A 196 33.93 -11.78 -17.11
CA ARG A 196 33.65 -11.42 -15.71
C ARG A 196 33.55 -9.90 -15.54
N ASP A 197 34.46 -9.14 -16.14
CA ASP A 197 34.49 -7.69 -15.98
C ASP A 197 33.34 -6.99 -16.70
N GLU A 198 32.95 -7.48 -17.89
CA GLU A 198 31.75 -7.03 -18.59
C GLU A 198 30.48 -7.30 -17.78
N LEU A 199 30.38 -8.46 -17.13
CA LEU A 199 29.27 -8.78 -16.23
C LEU A 199 29.20 -7.79 -15.06
N ILE A 200 30.34 -7.49 -14.42
CA ILE A 200 30.36 -6.53 -13.32
C ILE A 200 29.94 -5.14 -13.81
N GLU A 201 30.43 -4.69 -14.97
CA GLU A 201 30.01 -3.41 -15.55
C GLU A 201 28.50 -3.37 -15.86
N GLN A 202 27.92 -4.47 -16.37
CA GLN A 202 26.47 -4.54 -16.60
C GLN A 202 25.68 -4.44 -15.30
N LEU A 203 26.11 -5.13 -14.24
CA LEU A 203 25.49 -5.03 -12.93
C LEU A 203 25.56 -3.62 -12.36
N LEU A 204 26.72 -2.96 -12.44
CA LEU A 204 26.90 -1.57 -12.00
C LEU A 204 25.96 -0.60 -12.73
N ASN A 205 25.75 -0.80 -14.03
CA ASN A 205 24.95 0.09 -14.86
C ASN A 205 23.44 -0.14 -14.73
N LYS A 206 23.02 -1.39 -14.52
CA LYS A 206 21.60 -1.80 -14.61
C LYS A 206 20.94 -2.11 -13.27
N VAL A 207 21.71 -2.22 -12.19
CA VAL A 207 21.19 -2.56 -10.86
C VAL A 207 21.41 -1.38 -9.92
N PRO A 208 20.35 -0.61 -9.56
CA PRO A 208 20.48 0.63 -8.80
C PRO A 208 21.30 0.50 -7.51
N VAL A 209 21.08 -0.55 -6.72
CA VAL A 209 21.79 -0.75 -5.45
C VAL A 209 23.28 -1.07 -5.62
N LEU A 210 23.70 -1.46 -6.83
CA LEU A 210 25.09 -1.71 -7.17
C LEU A 210 25.76 -0.51 -7.83
N GLN A 211 25.01 0.55 -8.20
CA GLN A 211 25.59 1.74 -8.82
C GLN A 211 26.72 2.27 -7.94
N SER A 212 27.91 2.43 -8.53
CA SER A 212 29.13 2.87 -7.84
C SER A 212 29.71 1.90 -6.79
N ASN A 213 29.16 0.69 -6.62
CA ASN A 213 29.66 -0.32 -5.67
C ASN A 213 30.27 -1.53 -6.39
N ARG A 214 31.41 -1.30 -7.03
CA ARG A 214 32.17 -2.34 -7.76
C ARG A 214 32.65 -3.47 -6.84
N GLY A 215 32.96 -3.17 -5.58
CA GLY A 215 33.36 -4.18 -4.60
C GLY A 215 32.26 -5.21 -4.38
N LEU A 216 31.03 -4.75 -4.07
CA LEU A 216 29.88 -5.63 -3.88
C LEU A 216 29.50 -6.39 -5.15
N ALA A 217 29.51 -5.73 -6.30
CA ALA A 217 29.25 -6.39 -7.58
C ALA A 217 30.26 -7.52 -7.86
N SER A 218 31.54 -7.30 -7.54
CA SER A 218 32.59 -8.32 -7.67
C SER A 218 32.37 -9.48 -6.71
N GLU A 219 32.07 -9.21 -5.43
CA GLU A 219 31.79 -10.24 -4.42
C GLU A 219 30.64 -11.17 -4.85
N ILE A 220 29.58 -10.60 -5.43
CA ILE A 220 28.44 -11.39 -5.92
C ILE A 220 28.87 -12.33 -7.04
N VAL A 221 29.60 -11.81 -8.03
CA VAL A 221 30.05 -12.60 -9.18
C VAL A 221 31.02 -13.70 -8.75
N ASP A 222 31.93 -13.39 -7.84
CA ASP A 222 32.90 -14.36 -7.31
C ASP A 222 32.23 -15.43 -6.45
N GLY A 223 31.25 -15.05 -5.63
CA GLY A 223 30.42 -15.99 -4.86
C GLY A 223 29.57 -16.91 -5.74
N CYS A 224 29.33 -16.52 -6.99
CA CYS A 224 28.73 -17.37 -8.02
C CYS A 224 29.75 -18.12 -8.88
N GLY A 225 31.00 -18.24 -8.44
CA GLY A 225 32.05 -18.98 -9.15
C GLY A 225 32.87 -18.15 -10.14
N GLY A 226 32.80 -16.82 -10.06
CA GLY A 226 33.74 -15.91 -10.75
C GLY A 226 33.62 -15.88 -12.28
N SER A 227 32.50 -16.34 -12.84
CA SER A 227 32.29 -16.42 -14.28
C SER A 227 30.85 -16.07 -14.66
N VAL A 228 30.64 -15.70 -15.94
CA VAL A 228 29.29 -15.44 -16.48
C VAL A 228 28.39 -16.66 -16.30
N LYS A 229 28.89 -17.86 -16.65
CA LYS A 229 28.14 -19.11 -16.50
C LYS A 229 27.75 -19.38 -15.05
N GLY A 230 28.67 -19.16 -14.12
CA GLY A 230 28.42 -19.32 -12.70
C GLY A 230 27.35 -18.36 -12.18
N PHE A 231 27.40 -17.08 -12.59
CA PHE A 231 26.38 -16.10 -12.25
C PHE A 231 25.01 -16.44 -12.84
N VAL A 232 24.93 -16.87 -14.10
CA VAL A 232 23.67 -17.33 -14.73
C VAL A 232 23.06 -18.48 -13.93
N ASN A 233 23.85 -19.47 -13.51
CA ASN A 233 23.36 -20.56 -12.66
C ASN A 233 22.78 -20.05 -11.33
N CYS A 234 23.42 -19.06 -10.69
CA CYS A 234 22.87 -18.43 -9.49
C CYS A 234 21.52 -17.76 -9.75
N VAL A 235 21.37 -17.05 -10.88
CA VAL A 235 20.12 -16.39 -11.25
C VAL A 235 19.02 -17.41 -11.54
N ASP A 236 19.30 -18.50 -12.23
CA ASP A 236 18.32 -19.57 -12.48
C ASP A 236 17.78 -20.18 -11.18
N GLN A 237 18.67 -20.41 -10.21
CA GLN A 237 18.29 -20.85 -8.86
C GLN A 237 17.43 -19.81 -8.15
N GLN A 238 17.78 -18.52 -8.25
CA GLN A 238 16.99 -17.43 -7.69
C GLN A 238 15.58 -17.38 -8.30
N GLN A 239 15.46 -17.48 -9.64
CA GLN A 239 14.16 -17.51 -10.30
C GLN A 239 13.32 -18.69 -9.82
N SER A 240 13.92 -19.87 -9.71
CA SER A 240 13.25 -21.08 -9.22
C SER A 240 12.76 -20.91 -7.78
N PHE A 241 13.62 -20.33 -6.93
CA PHE A 241 13.26 -19.96 -5.56
C PHE A 241 12.06 -18.98 -5.56
N TYR A 242 12.12 -17.87 -6.31
CA TYR A 242 11.02 -16.90 -6.36
C TYR A 242 9.71 -17.47 -6.90
N ARG A 243 9.75 -18.26 -7.98
CA ARG A 243 8.56 -18.94 -8.52
C ARG A 243 7.93 -19.89 -7.50
N SER A 244 8.75 -20.60 -6.71
CA SER A 244 8.25 -21.50 -5.66
C SER A 244 7.66 -20.76 -4.46
N TRP A 245 8.07 -19.51 -4.21
CA TRP A 245 7.67 -18.70 -3.05
C TRP A 245 6.50 -17.75 -3.32
N ALA A 246 6.30 -17.30 -4.56
CA ALA A 246 5.18 -16.44 -4.94
C ALA A 246 3.79 -16.98 -4.49
N PRO A 247 3.41 -18.25 -4.77
CA PRO A 247 2.11 -18.77 -4.33
C PRO A 247 2.03 -18.97 -2.81
N ARG A 248 3.16 -19.05 -2.09
CA ARG A 248 3.17 -19.28 -0.65
C ARG A 248 2.68 -18.09 0.15
N PHE A 249 2.57 -16.90 -0.44
CA PHE A 249 1.93 -15.74 0.22
C PHE A 249 0.49 -16.03 0.67
N ALA A 250 -0.17 -17.07 0.13
CA ALA A 250 -1.47 -17.55 0.60
C ALA A 250 -1.44 -18.27 1.96
N LEU A 251 -0.28 -18.70 2.46
CA LEU A 251 -0.14 -19.37 3.76
C LEU A 251 -0.50 -18.44 4.93
N PRO A 252 -0.93 -18.97 6.08
CA PRO A 252 -0.98 -18.21 7.33
C PRO A 252 0.40 -17.58 7.66
N PRO A 253 0.46 -16.36 8.24
CA PRO A 253 1.73 -15.65 8.46
C PRO A 253 2.78 -16.44 9.25
N GLU A 254 2.37 -17.14 10.31
CA GLU A 254 3.26 -17.96 11.14
C GLU A 254 3.80 -19.15 10.38
N GLN A 255 2.93 -19.82 9.62
CA GLN A 255 3.33 -20.96 8.80
C GLN A 255 4.30 -20.49 7.70
N PHE A 256 4.00 -19.37 7.04
CA PHE A 256 4.87 -18.73 6.07
C PHE A 256 6.25 -18.44 6.66
N GLU A 257 6.31 -17.75 7.80
CA GLU A 257 7.56 -17.35 8.44
C GLU A 257 8.37 -18.55 8.90
N LYS A 258 7.72 -19.55 9.50
CA LYS A 258 8.37 -20.80 9.92
C LYS A 258 8.99 -21.52 8.73
N THR A 259 8.24 -21.71 7.65
CA THR A 259 8.74 -22.35 6.42
C THR A 259 9.89 -21.52 5.82
N TYR A 260 9.78 -20.19 5.80
CA TYR A 260 10.80 -19.33 5.21
C TYR A 260 12.11 -19.42 5.97
N LYS A 261 12.06 -19.31 7.31
CA LYS A 261 13.24 -19.43 8.17
C LYS A 261 13.92 -20.79 8.04
N GLY A 262 13.14 -21.87 7.88
CA GLY A 262 13.69 -23.21 7.70
C GLY A 262 14.42 -23.44 6.37
N GLU A 263 14.09 -22.67 5.33
CA GLU A 263 14.63 -22.87 3.98
C GLU A 263 15.68 -21.81 3.58
N ILE A 264 15.49 -20.54 3.97
CA ILE A 264 16.24 -19.41 3.40
C ILE A 264 17.74 -19.47 3.69
N GLU A 265 18.16 -19.98 4.87
CA GLU A 265 19.57 -19.97 5.28
C GLU A 265 20.44 -20.80 4.33
N GLU A 266 19.93 -21.95 3.86
CA GLU A 266 20.66 -22.80 2.93
C GLU A 266 20.78 -22.16 1.55
N PHE A 267 19.68 -21.59 1.03
CA PHE A 267 19.69 -20.88 -0.24
C PHE A 267 20.59 -19.63 -0.20
N ALA A 268 20.49 -18.81 0.84
CA ALA A 268 21.28 -17.58 0.96
C ALA A 268 22.77 -17.84 1.20
N ARG A 269 23.13 -18.96 1.86
CA ARG A 269 24.52 -19.38 2.05
C ARG A 269 25.17 -19.86 0.76
N SER A 270 24.40 -20.56 -0.08
CA SER A 270 24.89 -21.14 -1.34
C SER A 270 24.80 -20.19 -2.53
N ASN A 271 23.99 -19.13 -2.44
CA ASN A 271 23.73 -18.24 -3.56
C ASN A 271 23.68 -16.76 -3.12
N PRO A 272 24.71 -15.94 -3.46
CA PRO A 272 24.78 -14.53 -3.05
C PRO A 272 23.69 -13.67 -3.71
N VAL A 273 23.15 -14.06 -4.87
CA VAL A 273 22.06 -13.34 -5.54
C VAL A 273 20.78 -13.48 -4.73
N ILE A 274 20.45 -14.68 -4.24
CA ILE A 274 19.32 -14.90 -3.31
C ILE A 274 19.56 -14.10 -2.02
N ARG A 275 20.76 -14.17 -1.44
CA ARG A 275 21.11 -13.48 -0.20
C ARG A 275 20.87 -11.97 -0.25
N LEU A 276 21.24 -11.32 -1.35
CA LEU A 276 21.27 -9.85 -1.45
C LEU A 276 20.00 -9.24 -2.06
N PHE A 277 19.34 -9.94 -2.99
CA PHE A 277 18.21 -9.36 -3.74
C PHE A 277 16.84 -9.85 -3.28
N THR A 278 16.80 -10.83 -2.37
CA THR A 278 15.57 -11.29 -1.75
C THR A 278 15.20 -10.38 -0.58
N PRO A 279 14.07 -9.66 -0.66
CA PRO A 279 13.60 -8.87 0.47
C PRO A 279 13.10 -9.79 1.60
N SER A 280 12.86 -9.25 2.79
CA SER A 280 12.26 -10.00 3.89
C SER A 280 10.81 -10.40 3.56
N LEU A 281 10.62 -11.58 2.98
CA LEU A 281 9.30 -12.08 2.64
C LEU A 281 8.37 -12.22 3.86
N PRO A 282 8.84 -12.66 5.05
CA PRO A 282 7.99 -12.70 6.24
C PRO A 282 7.43 -11.32 6.61
N ARG A 283 8.25 -10.26 6.53
CA ARG A 283 7.78 -8.89 6.81
C ARG A 283 6.65 -8.49 5.88
N PHE A 284 6.75 -8.86 4.60
CA PHE A 284 5.70 -8.61 3.63
C PHE A 284 4.43 -9.40 3.96
N ARG A 285 4.55 -10.70 4.22
CA ARG A 285 3.39 -11.52 4.57
C ARG A 285 2.65 -10.99 5.80
N TRP A 286 3.37 -10.53 6.83
CA TRP A 286 2.78 -9.89 8.00
C TRP A 286 2.11 -8.56 7.67
N ALA A 287 2.72 -7.70 6.85
CA ALA A 287 2.10 -6.45 6.42
C ALA A 287 0.75 -6.67 5.70
N GLU A 288 0.64 -7.73 4.90
CA GLU A 288 -0.63 -8.12 4.28
C GLU A 288 -1.67 -8.60 5.30
N ALA A 289 -1.28 -9.41 6.29
CA ALA A 289 -2.18 -9.81 7.37
C ALA A 289 -2.69 -8.59 8.15
N TYR A 290 -1.79 -7.66 8.51
CA TYR A 290 -2.16 -6.45 9.23
C TYR A 290 -3.17 -5.60 8.45
N ASN A 291 -2.95 -5.43 7.14
CA ASN A 291 -3.87 -4.66 6.30
C ASN A 291 -5.23 -5.35 6.13
N GLN A 292 -5.26 -6.68 5.94
CA GLN A 292 -6.50 -7.46 5.87
C GLN A 292 -7.31 -7.34 7.16
N THR A 293 -6.66 -7.45 8.32
CA THR A 293 -7.29 -7.25 9.63
C THR A 293 -7.85 -5.83 9.78
N ARG A 294 -7.11 -4.79 9.40
CA ARG A 294 -7.58 -3.38 9.47
C ARG A 294 -8.80 -3.12 8.58
N ARG A 295 -8.81 -3.62 7.34
CA ARG A 295 -9.98 -3.53 6.44
C ARG A 295 -11.20 -4.21 7.06
N THR A 296 -11.01 -5.40 7.63
CA THR A 296 -12.10 -6.14 8.27
C THR A 296 -12.60 -5.41 9.52
N LEU A 297 -11.71 -4.84 10.34
CA LEU A 297 -12.10 -4.03 11.50
C LEU A 297 -13.02 -2.87 11.13
N LEU A 298 -12.74 -2.16 10.03
CA LEU A 298 -13.62 -1.08 9.55
C LEU A 298 -15.00 -1.61 9.14
N GLN A 299 -15.04 -2.70 8.37
CA GLN A 299 -16.29 -3.34 7.96
C GLN A 299 -17.10 -3.81 9.18
N THR A 300 -16.45 -4.46 10.14
CA THR A 300 -17.07 -4.88 11.39
C THR A 300 -17.57 -3.70 12.20
N ALA A 301 -16.82 -2.59 12.26
CA ALA A 301 -17.25 -1.39 12.98
C ALA A 301 -18.53 -0.78 12.36
N ILE A 302 -18.64 -0.78 11.03
CA ILE A 302 -19.86 -0.38 10.33
C ILE A 302 -21.03 -1.32 10.67
N ALA A 303 -20.81 -2.63 10.60
CA ALA A 303 -21.84 -3.62 10.92
C ALA A 303 -22.31 -3.52 12.38
N VAL A 304 -21.39 -3.33 13.33
CA VAL A 304 -21.72 -3.10 14.75
C VAL A 304 -22.54 -1.82 14.94
N ARG A 305 -22.32 -0.79 14.12
CA ARG A 305 -23.12 0.44 14.16
C ARG A 305 -24.52 0.29 13.58
N LEU A 306 -24.72 -0.67 12.67
CA LEU A 306 -26.02 -0.99 12.08
C LEU A 306 -26.81 -1.96 12.97
N ASP A 307 -26.19 -3.04 13.43
CA ASP A 307 -26.87 -4.19 14.01
C ASP A 307 -26.50 -4.46 15.49
N GLY A 308 -25.63 -3.63 16.05
CA GLY A 308 -25.10 -3.78 17.40
C GLY A 308 -24.00 -4.85 17.52
N PRO A 309 -23.53 -5.13 18.75
CA PRO A 309 -22.40 -6.05 18.99
C PRO A 309 -22.60 -7.49 18.48
N ARG A 310 -23.82 -7.91 18.18
CA ARG A 310 -24.09 -9.26 17.62
C ARG A 310 -23.49 -9.45 16.22
N ALA A 311 -23.24 -8.36 15.48
CA ALA A 311 -22.59 -8.38 14.18
C ALA A 311 -21.17 -8.99 14.20
N LEU A 312 -20.49 -8.99 15.36
CA LEU A 312 -19.15 -9.56 15.53
C LEU A 312 -19.07 -11.03 15.10
N ASN A 313 -20.16 -11.78 15.23
CA ASN A 313 -20.22 -13.19 14.85
C ASN A 313 -20.29 -13.41 13.33
N GLN A 314 -20.62 -12.36 12.56
CA GLN A 314 -20.73 -12.42 11.11
C GLN A 314 -19.46 -11.91 10.42
N HIS A 315 -18.62 -11.14 11.13
CA HIS A 315 -17.37 -10.58 10.64
C HIS A 315 -16.19 -11.07 11.46
N LEU A 316 -15.73 -12.28 11.15
CA LEU A 316 -14.61 -12.93 11.84
C LEU A 316 -13.28 -12.29 11.43
N ASP A 317 -12.36 -12.21 12.39
CA ASP A 317 -10.99 -11.77 12.16
C ASP A 317 -10.31 -12.67 11.10
N PRO A 318 -9.78 -12.11 10.00
CA PRO A 318 -9.15 -12.90 8.97
C PRO A 318 -7.94 -13.69 9.48
N TYR A 319 -7.32 -13.25 10.57
CA TYR A 319 -6.13 -13.86 11.18
C TYR A 319 -6.43 -15.22 11.84
N ASP A 320 -7.34 -15.28 12.82
CA ASP A 320 -7.61 -16.48 13.61
C ASP A 320 -9.02 -17.06 13.42
N LYS A 321 -9.83 -16.43 12.56
CA LYS A 321 -11.24 -16.78 12.29
C LYS A 321 -12.12 -16.73 13.54
N LYS A 322 -11.78 -15.91 14.53
CA LYS A 322 -12.62 -15.64 15.70
C LYS A 322 -13.22 -14.22 15.63
N PRO A 323 -14.32 -13.95 16.34
CA PRO A 323 -14.83 -12.59 16.45
C PRO A 323 -13.80 -11.64 17.07
N PHE A 324 -13.81 -10.38 16.62
CA PHE A 324 -13.06 -9.31 17.29
C PHE A 324 -13.57 -9.09 18.73
N SER A 325 -12.67 -8.68 19.62
CA SER A 325 -13.07 -8.22 20.95
C SER A 325 -13.76 -6.87 20.85
N TYR A 326 -14.94 -6.73 21.45
CA TYR A 326 -15.67 -5.46 21.58
C TYR A 326 -15.46 -4.88 22.96
N ILE A 327 -14.93 -3.66 23.01
CA ILE A 327 -14.58 -2.96 24.24
C ILE A 327 -15.37 -1.64 24.27
N PRO A 328 -16.41 -1.51 25.11
CA PRO A 328 -17.10 -0.24 25.28
C PRO A 328 -16.15 0.80 25.89
N ILE A 329 -16.18 2.02 25.37
CA ILE A 329 -15.42 3.17 25.86
C ILE A 329 -16.32 4.40 25.94
N ASP A 330 -15.91 5.45 26.65
CA ASP A 330 -16.74 6.65 26.79
C ASP A 330 -17.02 7.27 25.40
N GLY A 331 -18.31 7.47 25.11
CA GLY A 331 -18.77 7.98 23.83
C GLY A 331 -18.54 7.08 22.62
N GLY A 332 -18.30 5.77 22.79
CA GLY A 332 -18.05 4.87 21.64
C GLY A 332 -17.67 3.43 21.97
N PHE A 333 -16.91 2.81 21.07
CA PHE A 333 -16.38 1.45 21.25
C PHE A 333 -15.04 1.26 20.54
N ARG A 334 -14.27 0.27 20.99
CA ARG A 334 -13.06 -0.21 20.32
C ARG A 334 -13.25 -1.66 19.89
N LEU A 335 -12.85 -1.97 18.67
CA LEU A 335 -12.70 -3.34 18.19
C LEU A 335 -11.22 -3.71 18.21
N GLU A 336 -10.91 -4.91 18.69
CA GLU A 336 -9.53 -5.36 18.86
C GLU A 336 -9.34 -6.78 18.30
N SER A 337 -8.30 -6.93 17.49
CA SER A 337 -7.81 -8.20 16.95
C SER A 337 -6.85 -8.85 17.95
N ARG A 338 -6.74 -10.18 17.90
CA ARG A 338 -5.65 -10.90 18.58
C ARG A 338 -4.32 -10.79 17.86
N LEU A 339 -4.33 -10.31 16.62
CA LEU A 339 -3.14 -9.99 15.87
C LEU A 339 -2.50 -8.71 16.41
N SER A 340 -1.21 -8.76 16.70
CA SER A 340 -0.43 -7.62 17.20
C SER A 340 0.65 -7.19 16.21
N GLU A 341 0.88 -5.88 16.15
CA GLU A 341 2.02 -5.28 15.47
C GLU A 341 2.91 -4.61 16.52
N GLY A 342 4.16 -5.06 16.66
CA GLY A 342 5.06 -4.54 17.71
C GLY A 342 4.54 -4.72 19.13
N ALA A 343 3.91 -5.86 19.43
CA ALA A 343 3.24 -6.18 20.70
C ALA A 343 1.98 -5.35 21.02
N ILE A 344 1.54 -4.47 20.11
CA ILE A 344 0.29 -3.72 20.25
C ILE A 344 -0.80 -4.41 19.44
N PRO A 345 -1.92 -4.82 20.04
CA PRO A 345 -3.05 -5.38 19.31
C PRO A 345 -3.56 -4.42 18.24
N ILE A 346 -3.78 -4.93 17.03
CA ILE A 346 -4.41 -4.16 15.97
C ILE A 346 -5.85 -3.86 16.39
N SER A 347 -6.19 -2.59 16.45
CA SER A 347 -7.50 -2.14 16.90
C SER A 347 -8.00 -0.95 16.08
N LEU A 348 -9.31 -0.74 16.16
CA LEU A 348 -9.99 0.43 15.61
C LEU A 348 -10.94 0.99 16.66
N SER A 349 -10.70 2.24 17.04
CA SER A 349 -11.55 2.97 17.98
C SER A 349 -12.54 3.83 17.22
N ILE A 350 -13.81 3.69 17.57
CA ILE A 350 -14.92 4.50 17.08
C ILE A 350 -15.38 5.39 18.24
N VAL A 351 -14.98 6.65 18.22
CA VAL A 351 -15.24 7.63 19.28
C VAL A 351 -15.79 8.92 18.69
N ALA A 352 -16.49 9.71 19.50
CA ALA A 352 -16.95 11.02 19.07
C ALA A 352 -15.74 11.95 18.85
N ASN A 353 -15.61 12.52 17.66
CA ASN A 353 -14.51 13.43 17.33
C ASN A 353 -14.51 14.64 18.29
N SER A 354 -13.38 14.89 18.95
CA SER A 354 -13.20 15.99 19.91
C SER A 354 -13.01 17.35 19.23
N GLU A 355 -12.76 17.39 17.91
CA GLU A 355 -12.68 18.63 17.12
C GLU A 355 -14.01 19.42 17.17
N ALA A 356 -15.14 18.76 17.40
CA ALA A 356 -16.45 19.40 17.55
C ALA A 356 -16.63 20.18 18.88
N ARG A 357 -15.76 20.03 19.87
CA ARG A 357 -15.90 20.74 21.16
C ARG A 357 -15.46 22.21 21.13
N LYS A 358 -14.87 22.71 20.03
CA LYS A 358 -14.31 24.07 19.97
C LYS A 358 -15.20 25.14 19.32
N THR A 359 -16.37 24.80 18.78
CA THR A 359 -17.21 25.76 18.02
C THR A 359 -18.56 26.06 18.64
N SER A 360 -18.77 25.80 19.95
CA SER A 360 -19.92 26.36 20.66
C SER A 360 -19.54 27.70 21.28
N PRO A 361 -20.01 28.86 20.77
CA PRO A 361 -19.96 30.09 21.53
C PRO A 361 -20.92 29.94 22.71
N LYS A 362 -20.47 30.34 23.91
CA LYS A 362 -21.37 30.65 25.01
C LYS A 362 -22.15 31.91 24.71
#